data_AF-A0A1W2EB42-F1
#
_entry.id   AF-A0A1W2EB42-F1
#
_cell.length_a   1.000
_cell.length_b   1.000
_cell.length_c   1.000
_cell.angle_alpha   90.00
_cell.angle_beta   90.00
_cell.angle_gamma   90.00
#
_symmetry.space_group_name_H-M   'P 1'
#
loop_
_entity.id
_entity.type
_entity.pdbx_description
1 polymer ?
#
loop_
_entity_poly.entity_id
_entity_poly.type
_entity_poly.pdbx_seq_one_letter_code
_entity_poly.pdbx_strand_id
1 'polypeptide(L)'
;MTRSEILAILEFLETSRGAGLSVLGVEARDPVWMMTIALLRCHYSYQRITISSLADASGTAYSTALRQIERMVCAGLLSRDRDPEEPKLVFIEPTETLLHNFHDYCAGLKQSIGKSFGLRHHKSEAVVFGGAHLAACIIGPPRKIAPALRLDGPLRLLLKDEPVFLTLKRMEAEISVFLNTDIEIELLAYDPLNQTIIENGRADRSSYDIVAVDVPWLGRMAMERSLLPLDGYLQRGKLNPFDFFAAAWSSAHSQGRQLGIPASPTAELLLYRKDIFEKHGIDPPETAQSVLSAARAMHRPARGKYGIAWNAGRGQPLGQTFIQTMAAFGSPPVNLRRFGTGYDNDTPWEELRPTLDHETGRAALDYLMDLATVSPPGIADMDWTGRTRCYRNGEVAMCYEWSTNTSQFEGDPASPASGNTGYLVHPGRQPGSGVSPMGGFVYAIPRNLPQDRQREIWRALEWLASPEVTKYLMLNGSPAKFLHSVSADPDVPEAAPAMRAMAAFERRNQLQTWPRPPIPFMASIMRIVGQEVHDAIWGTADAADVLSRAENRIRPLLDMLKEDHAPKHPS
;
A
#
# COMPACT_ATOMS: atom_id res chain seq x y z
N MET A 1 -10.70 -7.65 6.45
CA MET A 1 -9.38 -8.01 7.02
C MET A 1 -8.44 -8.27 5.87
N THR A 2 -7.17 -7.91 5.99
CA THR A 2 -6.17 -8.12 4.93
C THR A 2 -5.62 -9.56 4.98
N ARG A 3 -5.00 -10.04 3.89
CA ARG A 3 -4.32 -11.35 3.83
C ARG A 3 -3.25 -11.48 4.91
N SER A 4 -2.44 -10.44 5.09
CA SER A 4 -1.39 -10.39 6.12
C SER A 4 -1.98 -10.48 7.54
N GLU A 5 -3.11 -9.82 7.80
CA GLU A 5 -3.81 -9.96 9.09
C GLU A 5 -4.31 -11.39 9.32
N ILE A 6 -4.84 -12.05 8.30
CA ILE A 6 -5.32 -13.42 8.41
C ILE A 6 -4.17 -14.39 8.68
N LEU A 7 -3.05 -14.24 7.97
CA LEU A 7 -1.84 -15.04 8.21
C LEU A 7 -1.29 -14.83 9.62
N ALA A 8 -1.31 -13.59 10.14
CA ALA A 8 -0.91 -13.29 11.51
C ALA A 8 -1.84 -13.93 12.54
N ILE A 9 -3.16 -13.93 12.29
CA ILE A 9 -4.13 -14.63 13.15
C ILE A 9 -3.88 -16.13 13.12
N LEU A 10 -3.62 -16.72 11.95
CA LEU A 10 -3.28 -18.15 11.84
C LEU A 10 -2.02 -18.50 12.65
N GLU A 11 -0.99 -17.67 12.58
CA GLU A 11 0.22 -17.82 13.38
C GLU A 11 -0.04 -17.69 14.90
N PHE A 12 -0.85 -16.71 15.31
CA PHE A 12 -1.29 -16.58 16.70
C PHE A 12 -2.07 -17.80 17.18
N LEU A 13 -2.98 -18.33 16.37
CA LEU A 13 -3.80 -19.49 16.73
C LEU A 13 -2.94 -20.75 16.93
N GLU A 14 -1.92 -20.93 16.10
CA GLU A 14 -0.95 -22.03 16.25
C GLU A 14 -0.09 -21.87 17.51
N THR A 15 0.51 -20.69 17.71
CA THR A 15 1.42 -20.42 18.83
C THR A 15 0.71 -20.45 20.18
N SER A 16 -0.45 -19.82 20.28
CA SER A 16 -1.30 -19.79 21.49
C SER A 16 -1.74 -21.19 21.93
N ARG A 17 -2.07 -22.05 20.96
CA ARG A 17 -2.49 -23.42 21.22
C ARG A 17 -1.32 -24.32 21.60
N GLY A 18 -0.15 -24.14 20.99
CA GLY A 18 1.09 -24.80 21.40
C GLY A 18 1.45 -24.50 22.86
N ALA A 19 1.37 -23.23 23.26
CA ALA A 19 1.57 -22.82 24.65
C ALA A 19 0.56 -23.50 25.61
N GLY A 20 -0.73 -23.48 25.28
CA GLY A 20 -1.77 -24.12 26.10
C GLY A 20 -1.62 -25.64 26.23
N LEU A 21 -1.25 -26.34 25.15
CA LEU A 21 -1.04 -27.79 25.16
C LEU A 21 0.18 -28.21 25.99
N SER A 22 1.24 -27.39 25.98
CA SER A 22 2.46 -27.67 26.77
C SER A 22 2.22 -27.64 28.29
N VAL A 23 1.21 -26.88 28.74
CA VAL A 23 0.89 -26.67 30.17
C VAL A 23 -0.02 -27.76 30.73
N LEU A 24 -0.90 -28.34 29.90
CA LEU A 24 -1.95 -29.26 30.36
C LEU A 24 -1.47 -30.71 30.53
N GLY A 25 -0.27 -31.07 30.04
CA GLY A 25 0.30 -32.41 30.21
C GLY A 25 -0.49 -33.56 29.55
N VAL A 26 -1.52 -33.24 28.76
CA VAL A 26 -2.39 -34.18 28.06
C VAL A 26 -2.43 -33.78 26.58
N GLU A 27 -2.21 -34.75 25.68
CA GLU A 27 -2.34 -34.53 24.23
C GLU A 27 -3.80 -34.35 23.81
N ALA A 28 -4.40 -33.19 24.08
CA ALA A 28 -5.70 -32.80 23.55
C ALA A 28 -5.55 -32.23 22.12
N ARG A 29 -5.17 -33.09 21.16
CA ARG A 29 -5.07 -32.69 19.74
C ARG A 29 -6.46 -32.60 19.12
N ASP A 30 -6.71 -31.54 18.35
CA ASP A 30 -7.92 -31.38 17.54
C ASP A 30 -7.54 -31.50 16.06
N PRO A 31 -7.73 -32.68 15.46
CA PRO A 31 -7.24 -32.96 14.11
C PRO A 31 -7.95 -32.12 13.06
N VAL A 32 -9.24 -31.83 13.27
CA VAL A 32 -10.05 -31.01 12.34
C VAL A 32 -9.53 -29.58 12.34
N TRP A 33 -9.26 -29.03 13.52
CA TRP A 33 -8.71 -27.68 13.64
C TRP A 33 -7.31 -27.57 13.01
N MET A 34 -6.42 -28.52 13.28
CA MET A 34 -5.06 -28.48 12.72
C MET A 34 -5.05 -28.58 11.19
N MET A 35 -5.87 -29.47 10.63
CA MET A 35 -6.05 -29.54 9.17
C MET A 35 -6.66 -28.25 8.61
N THR A 36 -7.64 -27.66 9.30
CA THR A 36 -8.26 -26.40 8.88
C THR A 36 -7.23 -25.26 8.84
N ILE A 37 -6.41 -25.13 9.88
CA ILE A 37 -5.35 -24.12 9.96
C ILE A 37 -4.29 -24.34 8.87
N ALA A 38 -3.83 -25.58 8.67
CA ALA A 38 -2.85 -25.91 7.64
C ALA A 38 -3.39 -25.63 6.23
N LEU A 39 -4.63 -26.01 5.95
CA LEU A 39 -5.30 -25.73 4.68
C LEU A 39 -5.45 -24.23 4.43
N LEU A 40 -5.94 -23.48 5.42
CA LEU A 40 -6.10 -22.03 5.32
C LEU A 40 -4.75 -21.34 5.14
N ARG A 41 -3.71 -21.78 5.85
CA ARG A 41 -2.35 -21.27 5.67
C ARG A 41 -1.84 -21.52 4.25
N CYS A 42 -2.00 -22.74 3.72
CA CYS A 42 -1.63 -23.05 2.34
C CYS A 42 -2.43 -22.19 1.35
N HIS A 43 -3.74 -22.07 1.53
CA HIS A 43 -4.61 -21.23 0.72
C HIS A 43 -4.16 -19.76 0.71
N TYR A 44 -4.00 -19.15 1.90
CA TYR A 44 -3.53 -17.78 2.04
C TYR A 44 -2.03 -17.63 1.73
N SER A 45 -1.28 -18.70 1.50
CA SER A 45 0.12 -18.66 1.04
C SER A 45 0.27 -19.04 -0.43
N TYR A 46 -0.84 -19.21 -1.16
CA TYR A 46 -0.86 -19.67 -2.56
C TYR A 46 -0.16 -21.01 -2.78
N GLN A 47 -0.17 -21.87 -1.77
CA GLN A 47 0.34 -23.22 -1.84
C GLN A 47 -0.82 -24.18 -1.96
N ARG A 48 -0.72 -25.15 -2.87
CA ARG A 48 -1.67 -26.28 -2.92
C ARG A 48 -1.30 -27.28 -1.83
N ILE A 49 -2.30 -27.94 -1.25
CA ILE A 49 -2.07 -28.98 -0.25
C ILE A 49 -2.67 -30.30 -0.73
N THR A 50 -1.87 -31.36 -0.70
CA THR A 50 -2.32 -32.70 -1.05
C THR A 50 -3.12 -33.32 0.09
N ILE A 51 -3.91 -34.35 -0.20
CA ILE A 51 -4.58 -35.15 0.84
C ILE A 51 -3.58 -35.68 1.87
N SER A 52 -2.41 -36.15 1.41
CA SER A 52 -1.37 -36.69 2.29
C SER A 52 -0.76 -35.63 3.21
N SER A 53 -0.41 -34.46 2.67
CA SER A 53 0.13 -33.34 3.46
C SER A 53 -0.91 -32.79 4.46
N LEU A 54 -2.18 -32.73 4.06
CA LEU A 54 -3.26 -32.34 4.96
C LEU A 54 -3.47 -33.38 6.07
N ALA A 55 -3.40 -34.67 5.73
CA ALA A 55 -3.51 -35.74 6.71
C ALA A 55 -2.35 -35.73 7.72
N ASP A 56 -1.12 -35.43 7.28
CA ASP A 56 0.03 -35.27 8.16
C ASP A 56 -0.15 -34.10 9.13
N ALA A 57 -0.70 -32.97 8.65
CA ALA A 57 -0.99 -31.81 9.48
C ALA A 57 -2.00 -32.09 10.61
N SER A 58 -2.83 -33.14 10.47
CA SER A 58 -3.76 -33.55 11.53
C SER A 58 -3.08 -34.02 12.81
N GLY A 59 -1.81 -34.46 12.72
CA GLY A 59 -1.06 -35.05 13.82
C GLY A 59 -1.65 -36.39 14.33
N THR A 60 -2.50 -37.05 13.52
CA THR A 60 -3.11 -38.35 13.81
C THR A 60 -2.73 -39.42 12.79
N ALA A 61 -3.07 -40.68 13.06
CA ALA A 61 -2.88 -41.76 12.09
C ALA A 61 -3.61 -41.46 10.77
N TYR A 62 -2.96 -41.76 9.64
CA TYR A 62 -3.44 -41.43 8.29
C TYR A 62 -4.89 -41.85 8.01
N SER A 63 -5.30 -43.05 8.44
CA SER A 63 -6.68 -43.54 8.29
C SER A 63 -7.71 -42.73 9.09
N THR A 64 -7.31 -42.22 10.25
CA THR A 64 -8.15 -41.34 11.08
C THR A 64 -8.26 -39.95 10.45
N ALA A 65 -7.15 -39.42 9.94
CA ALA A 65 -7.11 -38.15 9.24
C ALA A 65 -8.01 -38.16 7.99
N LEU A 66 -7.91 -39.21 7.16
CA LEU A 66 -8.78 -39.39 5.97
C LEU A 66 -10.27 -39.36 6.33
N ARG A 67 -10.67 -40.04 7.41
CA ARG A 67 -12.06 -40.02 7.87
C ARG A 67 -12.51 -38.62 8.27
N GLN A 68 -11.63 -37.82 8.87
CA GLN A 68 -11.96 -36.43 9.21
C GLN A 68 -12.01 -35.53 7.97
N ILE A 69 -11.11 -35.71 7.00
CA ILE A 69 -11.15 -35.02 5.72
C ILE A 69 -12.48 -35.31 5.00
N GLU A 70 -12.91 -36.57 4.92
CA GLU A 70 -14.22 -36.94 4.35
C GLU A 70 -15.39 -36.26 5.08
N ARG A 71 -15.36 -36.20 6.42
CA ARG A 71 -16.39 -35.49 7.19
C ARG A 71 -16.42 -34.00 6.86
N MET A 72 -15.26 -33.36 6.69
CA MET A 72 -15.19 -31.94 6.32
C MET A 72 -15.64 -31.68 4.87
N VAL A 73 -15.37 -32.62 3.95
CA VAL A 73 -15.91 -32.59 2.57
C VAL A 73 -17.44 -32.74 2.60
N CYS A 74 -17.99 -33.72 3.32
CA CYS A 74 -19.44 -33.89 3.46
C CYS A 74 -20.12 -32.69 4.13
N ALA A 75 -19.42 -31.97 5.01
CA ALA A 75 -19.89 -30.73 5.62
C ALA A 75 -19.81 -29.51 4.68
N GLY A 76 -19.31 -29.67 3.45
CA GLY A 76 -19.16 -28.60 2.48
C GLY A 76 -18.06 -27.59 2.82
N LEU A 77 -17.10 -27.97 3.68
CA LEU A 77 -15.98 -27.11 4.10
C LEU A 77 -14.75 -27.25 3.19
N LEU A 78 -14.61 -28.42 2.55
CA LEU A 78 -13.49 -28.76 1.68
C LEU A 78 -13.99 -29.15 0.28
N SER A 79 -13.28 -28.73 -0.75
CA SER A 79 -13.41 -29.25 -2.10
C SER A 79 -12.17 -30.06 -2.49
N ARG A 80 -12.35 -30.98 -3.44
CA ARG A 80 -11.26 -31.73 -4.07
C ARG A 80 -11.05 -31.19 -5.46
N ASP A 81 -9.85 -30.69 -5.72
CA ASP A 81 -9.44 -30.31 -7.07
C ASP A 81 -8.48 -31.35 -7.64
N ARG A 82 -8.69 -31.73 -8.89
CA ARG A 82 -7.82 -32.68 -9.59
C ARG A 82 -6.91 -31.89 -10.52
N ASP A 83 -5.63 -32.23 -10.49
CA ASP A 83 -4.69 -31.61 -11.41
C ASP A 83 -5.07 -31.95 -12.87
N PRO A 84 -5.22 -30.94 -13.77
CA PRO A 84 -5.56 -31.17 -15.16
C PRO A 84 -4.48 -31.92 -15.93
N GLU A 85 -3.20 -31.77 -15.54
CA GLU A 85 -2.06 -32.42 -16.18
C GLU A 85 -1.74 -33.78 -15.55
N GLU A 86 -2.00 -33.93 -14.24
CA GLU A 86 -1.82 -35.20 -13.51
C GLU A 86 -3.08 -35.62 -12.73
N PRO A 87 -4.05 -36.32 -13.36
CA PRO A 87 -5.34 -36.68 -12.72
C PRO A 87 -5.26 -37.56 -11.46
N LYS A 88 -4.07 -38.12 -11.16
CA LYS A 88 -3.78 -38.90 -9.95
C LYS A 88 -3.44 -38.02 -8.74
N LEU A 89 -3.04 -36.75 -8.96
CA LEU A 89 -2.81 -35.78 -7.91
C LEU A 89 -4.12 -35.08 -7.57
N VAL A 90 -4.54 -35.25 -6.31
CA VAL A 90 -5.75 -34.63 -5.75
C VAL A 90 -5.33 -33.64 -4.68
N PHE A 91 -5.67 -32.38 -4.93
CA PHE A 91 -5.49 -31.28 -4.00
C PHE A 91 -6.77 -31.02 -3.22
N ILE A 92 -6.62 -30.50 -2.01
CA ILE A 92 -7.73 -30.06 -1.18
C ILE A 92 -7.72 -28.53 -1.15
N GLU A 93 -8.89 -27.95 -1.35
CA GLU A 93 -9.09 -26.50 -1.29
C GLU A 93 -10.19 -26.16 -0.28
N PRO A 94 -10.09 -25.01 0.42
CA PRO A 94 -11.18 -24.54 1.25
C PRO A 94 -12.33 -24.06 0.38
N THR A 95 -13.57 -24.36 0.76
CA THR A 95 -14.73 -23.78 0.09
C THR A 95 -14.98 -22.34 0.53
N GLU A 96 -15.77 -21.59 -0.25
CA GLU A 96 -16.27 -20.26 0.14
C GLU A 96 -16.93 -20.27 1.53
N THR A 97 -17.66 -21.35 1.86
CA THR A 97 -18.26 -21.55 3.18
C THR A 97 -17.21 -21.56 4.29
N LEU A 98 -16.12 -22.32 4.10
CA LEU A 98 -15.04 -22.37 5.09
C LEU A 98 -14.32 -21.03 5.22
N LEU A 99 -14.06 -20.35 4.10
CA LEU A 99 -13.43 -19.03 4.07
C LEU A 99 -14.28 -17.98 4.80
N HIS A 100 -15.60 -17.96 4.56
CA HIS A 100 -16.53 -17.07 5.24
C HIS A 100 -16.59 -17.34 6.74
N ASN A 101 -16.78 -18.60 7.14
CA ASN A 101 -16.83 -19.01 8.54
C ASN A 101 -15.54 -18.63 9.29
N PHE A 102 -14.39 -18.79 8.62
CA PHE A 102 -13.11 -18.44 9.21
C PHE A 102 -12.91 -16.93 9.33
N HIS A 103 -13.36 -16.16 8.35
CA HIS A 103 -13.39 -14.70 8.42
C HIS A 103 -14.24 -14.21 9.60
N ASP A 104 -15.41 -14.78 9.80
CA ASP A 104 -16.30 -14.46 10.93
C ASP A 104 -15.67 -14.84 12.27
N TYR A 105 -15.06 -16.03 12.34
CA TYR A 105 -14.30 -16.45 13.52
C TYR A 105 -13.18 -15.46 13.85
N CYS A 106 -12.41 -15.04 12.86
CA CYS A 106 -11.34 -14.07 13.04
C CYS A 106 -11.88 -12.72 13.52
N ALA A 107 -12.98 -12.23 12.95
CA ALA A 107 -13.64 -11.00 13.40
C ALA A 107 -14.12 -11.12 14.86
N GLY A 108 -14.70 -12.26 15.23
CA GLY A 108 -15.12 -12.56 16.60
C GLY A 108 -13.95 -12.66 17.59
N LEU A 109 -12.83 -13.27 17.17
CA LEU A 109 -11.59 -13.35 17.94
C LEU A 109 -11.01 -11.95 18.19
N LYS A 110 -10.95 -11.10 17.15
CA LYS A 110 -10.54 -9.69 17.27
C LYS A 110 -11.39 -8.96 18.31
N GLN A 111 -12.71 -9.11 18.24
CA GLN A 111 -13.61 -8.46 19.18
C GLN A 111 -13.43 -8.96 20.62
N SER A 112 -13.18 -10.26 20.79
CA SER A 112 -13.03 -10.89 22.10
C SER A 112 -11.72 -10.49 22.77
N ILE A 113 -10.60 -10.53 22.05
CA ILE A 113 -9.30 -10.04 22.52
C ILE A 113 -9.40 -8.54 22.82
N GLY A 114 -10.03 -7.78 21.93
CA GLY A 114 -10.31 -6.35 22.15
C GLY A 114 -11.00 -6.05 23.47
N LYS A 115 -12.05 -6.82 23.81
CA LYS A 115 -12.76 -6.68 25.09
C LYS A 115 -11.88 -7.08 26.29
N SER A 116 -11.17 -8.19 26.20
CA SER A 116 -10.36 -8.73 27.31
C SER A 116 -9.17 -7.85 27.68
N PHE A 117 -8.59 -7.13 26.72
CA PHE A 117 -7.45 -6.23 26.93
C PHE A 117 -7.86 -4.75 27.10
N GLY A 118 -9.14 -4.45 27.34
CA GLY A 118 -9.57 -3.08 27.68
C GLY A 118 -9.54 -2.09 26.51
N LEU A 119 -9.47 -2.55 25.26
CA LEU A 119 -9.43 -1.72 24.05
C LEU A 119 -10.78 -1.06 23.71
N ARG A 120 -11.69 -0.94 24.70
CA ARG A 120 -12.94 -0.17 24.61
C ARG A 120 -12.82 1.08 25.48
N HIS A 121 -12.04 2.05 25.02
CA HIS A 121 -12.26 3.44 25.42
C HIS A 121 -12.78 4.22 24.22
N HIS A 122 -14.06 4.61 24.33
CA HIS A 122 -14.92 5.30 23.36
C HIS A 122 -15.75 4.43 22.40
N LYS A 123 -17.05 4.77 22.35
CA LYS A 123 -18.09 4.02 21.64
C LYS A 123 -17.79 4.02 20.14
N SER A 124 -17.67 2.81 19.58
CA SER A 124 -17.63 2.47 18.14
C SER A 124 -16.25 2.20 17.49
N GLU A 125 -15.21 1.85 18.24
CA GLU A 125 -13.91 1.46 17.64
C GLU A 125 -13.78 -0.05 17.44
N ALA A 126 -13.40 -0.46 16.22
CA ALA A 126 -13.05 -1.84 15.88
C ALA A 126 -11.54 -2.07 16.10
N VAL A 127 -11.19 -3.16 16.76
CA VAL A 127 -9.82 -3.49 17.17
C VAL A 127 -9.02 -4.12 16.03
N VAL A 128 -7.81 -3.60 15.76
CA VAL A 128 -6.83 -4.20 14.84
C VAL A 128 -6.01 -5.25 15.61
N PHE A 129 -5.84 -6.43 15.02
CA PHE A 129 -5.15 -7.56 15.66
C PHE A 129 -3.63 -7.41 15.50
N GLY A 130 -2.88 -7.57 16.60
CA GLY A 130 -1.41 -7.44 16.59
C GLY A 130 -0.88 -6.00 16.71
N GLY A 131 -1.76 -5.00 16.81
CA GLY A 131 -1.33 -3.63 17.06
C GLY A 131 -0.70 -3.49 18.45
N ALA A 132 0.45 -2.82 18.52
CA ALA A 132 1.13 -2.42 19.76
C ALA A 132 0.33 -1.38 20.59
N HIS A 133 -1.01 -1.42 20.53
CA HIS A 133 -1.92 -0.55 21.28
C HIS A 133 -1.96 -0.88 22.78
N LEU A 134 -1.28 -1.94 23.22
CA LEU A 134 -1.45 -2.53 24.56
C LEU A 134 -0.87 -1.68 25.70
N ALA A 135 -0.10 -0.64 25.42
CA ALA A 135 0.13 0.49 26.32
C ALA A 135 0.71 1.65 25.51
N ALA A 136 0.19 2.87 25.67
CA ALA A 136 0.91 4.06 25.27
C ALA A 136 2.26 4.06 26.01
N CYS A 137 3.33 3.71 25.31
CA CYS A 137 4.68 3.72 25.84
C CYS A 137 5.40 4.96 25.31
N ILE A 138 6.06 5.69 26.20
CA ILE A 138 6.94 6.78 25.80
C ILE A 138 8.16 6.17 25.11
N ILE A 139 8.27 6.37 23.80
CA ILE A 139 9.41 5.98 22.98
C ILE A 139 10.54 6.98 23.27
N GLY A 140 11.70 6.46 23.69
CA GLY A 140 12.87 7.28 23.98
C GLY A 140 13.51 7.88 22.71
N PRO A 141 14.50 8.77 22.87
CA PRO A 141 15.25 9.31 21.74
C PRO A 141 16.04 8.20 21.00
N PRO A 142 16.40 8.42 19.72
CA PRO A 142 17.20 7.48 18.95
C PRO A 142 18.49 7.08 19.68
N ARG A 143 18.77 5.78 19.70
CA ARG A 143 20.03 5.27 20.25
C ARG A 143 21.09 5.27 19.17
N LYS A 144 22.34 5.54 19.56
CA LYS A 144 23.47 5.35 18.63
C LYS A 144 23.57 3.88 18.22
N ILE A 145 23.88 3.62 16.96
CA ILE A 145 24.14 2.25 16.49
C ILE A 145 25.40 1.73 17.19
N ALA A 146 25.28 0.56 17.82
CA ALA A 146 26.38 -0.16 18.46
C ALA A 146 26.34 -1.65 18.05
N PRO A 147 27.47 -2.25 17.61
CA PRO A 147 28.76 -1.60 17.31
C PRO A 147 28.65 -0.63 16.12
N ALA A 148 29.64 0.23 15.90
CA ALA A 148 29.65 1.16 14.76
C ALA A 148 29.43 0.43 13.42
N LEU A 149 28.87 1.14 12.42
CA LEU A 149 28.76 0.62 11.06
C LEU A 149 30.15 0.49 10.44
N ARG A 150 30.43 -0.64 9.82
CA ARG A 150 31.71 -0.91 9.14
C ARG A 150 31.60 -0.58 7.65
N LEU A 151 31.59 0.72 7.34
CA LEU A 151 31.50 1.23 5.98
C LEU A 151 32.81 1.88 5.55
N ASP A 152 33.26 1.56 4.34
CA ASP A 152 34.28 2.35 3.65
C ASP A 152 33.61 3.59 3.04
N GLY A 153 33.87 4.75 3.62
CA GLY A 153 33.23 6.02 3.24
C GLY A 153 31.82 6.22 3.81
N PRO A 154 31.11 7.28 3.38
CA PRO A 154 29.81 7.63 3.93
C PRO A 154 28.70 6.64 3.54
N LEU A 155 27.60 6.68 4.29
CA LEU A 155 26.33 6.08 3.91
C LEU A 155 25.64 6.98 2.88
N ARG A 156 25.42 6.46 1.66
CA ARG A 156 24.91 7.25 0.52
C ARG A 156 23.43 6.96 0.28
N LEU A 157 22.58 7.97 0.36
CA LEU A 157 21.13 7.85 0.19
C LEU A 157 20.66 8.65 -1.02
N LEU A 158 19.90 8.01 -1.92
CA LEU A 158 19.19 8.67 -3.02
C LEU A 158 17.70 8.70 -2.72
N LEU A 159 17.16 9.88 -2.44
CA LEU A 159 15.81 10.08 -1.89
C LEU A 159 14.95 11.00 -2.76
N LYS A 160 13.64 10.97 -2.54
CA LYS A 160 12.69 11.89 -3.17
C LYS A 160 12.72 13.26 -2.48
N ASP A 161 12.59 14.34 -3.23
CA ASP A 161 12.41 15.70 -2.70
C ASP A 161 11.00 15.95 -2.11
N GLU A 162 10.61 15.17 -1.09
CA GLU A 162 9.32 15.33 -0.39
C GLU A 162 9.50 15.63 1.11
N PRO A 163 8.46 16.14 1.81
CA PRO A 163 8.59 16.66 3.17
C PRO A 163 9.27 15.73 4.19
N VAL A 164 9.04 14.41 4.06
CA VAL A 164 9.64 13.39 4.94
C VAL A 164 11.17 13.36 4.78
N PHE A 165 11.66 13.22 3.54
CA PHE A 165 13.10 13.15 3.28
C PHE A 165 13.79 14.52 3.34
N LEU A 166 13.09 15.61 3.09
CA LEU A 166 13.58 16.97 3.36
C LEU A 166 13.86 17.16 4.87
N THR A 167 13.00 16.60 5.73
CA THR A 167 13.26 16.62 7.18
C THR A 167 14.51 15.80 7.52
N LEU A 168 14.65 14.60 6.95
CA LEU A 168 15.86 13.79 7.13
C LEU A 168 17.13 14.53 6.67
N LYS A 169 17.08 15.20 5.51
CA LYS A 169 18.19 16.00 4.98
C LYS A 169 18.54 17.18 5.87
N ARG A 170 17.55 17.86 6.46
CA ARG A 170 17.82 18.95 7.42
C ARG A 170 18.53 18.46 8.68
N MET A 171 18.34 17.19 9.04
CA MET A 171 18.89 16.55 10.24
C MET A 171 20.13 15.70 9.95
N GLU A 172 20.79 15.93 8.82
CA GLU A 172 21.86 15.08 8.30
C GLU A 172 23.02 14.92 9.30
N ALA A 173 23.38 16.00 9.99
CA ALA A 173 24.46 16.01 10.98
C ALA A 173 24.10 15.19 12.23
N GLU A 174 22.89 15.36 12.76
CA GLU A 174 22.40 14.62 13.92
C GLU A 174 22.29 13.13 13.63
N ILE A 175 21.76 12.77 12.45
CA ILE A 175 21.63 11.38 12.01
C ILE A 175 23.01 10.74 11.85
N SER A 176 24.00 11.46 11.30
CA SER A 176 25.39 10.98 11.19
C SER A 176 25.98 10.65 12.57
N VAL A 177 25.70 11.49 13.59
CA VAL A 177 26.14 11.25 14.98
C VAL A 177 25.52 9.99 15.58
N PHE A 178 24.25 9.70 15.25
CA PHE A 178 23.59 8.48 15.73
C PHE A 178 24.06 7.22 15.01
N LEU A 179 24.27 7.29 13.70
CA LEU A 179 24.78 6.17 12.91
C LEU A 179 26.28 5.91 13.13
N ASN A 180 26.99 6.88 13.71
CA ASN A 180 28.44 6.85 13.88
C ASN A 180 29.16 6.64 12.54
N THR A 181 28.67 7.31 11.50
CA THR A 181 29.20 7.34 10.13
C THR A 181 28.72 8.61 9.46
N ASP A 182 29.51 9.15 8.53
CA ASP A 182 29.07 10.27 7.70
C ASP A 182 27.96 9.79 6.75
N ILE A 183 27.02 10.68 6.43
CA ILE A 183 25.97 10.39 5.47
C ILE A 183 25.96 11.42 4.35
N GLU A 184 25.64 10.96 3.14
CA GLU A 184 25.46 11.78 1.96
C GLU A 184 24.05 11.55 1.43
N ILE A 185 23.19 12.57 1.51
CA ILE A 185 21.82 12.50 1.01
C ILE A 185 21.68 13.33 -0.28
N GLU A 186 21.30 12.69 -1.37
CA GLU A 186 20.87 13.31 -2.62
C GLU A 186 19.34 13.28 -2.72
N LEU A 187 18.73 14.43 -3.04
CA LEU A 187 17.29 14.58 -3.21
C LEU A 187 16.97 14.90 -4.67
N LEU A 188 16.13 14.09 -5.30
CA LEU A 188 15.71 14.29 -6.69
C LEU A 188 14.19 14.39 -6.81
N ALA A 189 13.75 15.12 -7.85
CA ALA A 189 12.36 15.12 -8.29
C ALA A 189 11.94 13.73 -8.81
N TYR A 190 10.63 13.49 -8.94
CA TYR A 190 10.05 12.17 -9.20
C TYR A 190 10.64 11.46 -10.44
N ASP A 191 10.66 12.13 -11.59
CA ASP A 191 11.15 11.53 -12.85
C ASP A 191 12.67 11.34 -12.87
N PRO A 192 13.50 12.35 -12.50
CA PRO A 192 14.94 12.15 -12.36
C PRO A 192 15.30 11.04 -11.37
N LEU A 193 14.62 10.97 -10.22
CA LEU A 193 14.82 9.92 -9.22
C LEU A 193 14.65 8.52 -9.84
N ASN A 194 13.53 8.29 -10.53
CA ASN A 194 13.26 7.00 -11.16
C ASN A 194 14.37 6.64 -12.17
N GLN A 195 14.75 7.60 -13.01
CA GLN A 195 15.78 7.40 -14.03
C GLN A 195 17.13 7.05 -13.40
N THR A 196 17.55 7.78 -12.37
CA THR A 196 18.80 7.52 -11.64
C THR A 196 18.80 6.16 -10.95
N ILE A 197 17.67 5.73 -10.37
CA ILE A 197 17.55 4.39 -9.75
C ILE A 197 17.73 3.29 -10.81
N ILE A 198 17.10 3.44 -11.98
CA ILE A 198 17.22 2.48 -13.09
C ILE A 198 18.67 2.38 -13.58
N GLU A 199 19.32 3.53 -13.81
CA GLU A 199 20.71 3.59 -14.26
C GLU A 199 21.65 2.98 -13.23
N ASN A 200 21.47 3.33 -11.95
CA ASN A 200 22.24 2.77 -10.85
C ASN A 200 22.06 1.25 -10.71
N GLY A 201 20.86 0.72 -10.97
CA GLY A 201 20.58 -0.72 -10.94
C GLY A 201 21.23 -1.49 -12.10
N ARG A 202 21.56 -0.82 -13.20
CA ARG A 202 22.22 -1.41 -14.39
C ARG A 202 23.75 -1.32 -14.34
N ALA A 203 24.29 -0.46 -13.48
CA ALA A 203 25.72 -0.32 -13.30
C ALA A 203 26.33 -1.56 -12.59
N ASP A 204 27.62 -1.82 -12.85
CA ASP A 204 28.34 -2.93 -12.21
C ASP A 204 28.41 -2.78 -10.68
N ARG A 205 28.48 -1.54 -10.19
CA ARG A 205 28.52 -1.20 -8.76
C ARG A 205 27.62 -0.02 -8.48
N SER A 206 26.88 -0.10 -7.37
CA SER A 206 26.00 0.99 -6.97
C SER A 206 26.75 2.22 -6.44
N SER A 207 26.32 3.39 -6.91
CA SER A 207 26.72 4.69 -6.35
C SER A 207 25.99 5.02 -5.05
N TYR A 208 24.91 4.32 -4.73
CA TYR A 208 24.07 4.56 -3.56
C TYR A 208 23.94 3.31 -2.70
N ASP A 209 23.74 3.51 -1.40
CA ASP A 209 23.57 2.42 -0.45
C ASP A 209 22.10 2.16 -0.15
N ILE A 210 21.30 3.23 -0.07
CA ILE A 210 19.84 3.18 0.09
C ILE A 210 19.21 4.04 -1.00
N VAL A 211 18.18 3.52 -1.65
CA VAL A 211 17.38 4.25 -2.65
C VAL A 211 15.92 4.30 -2.20
N ALA A 212 15.28 5.47 -2.33
CA ALA A 212 13.84 5.61 -2.12
C ALA A 212 13.08 5.24 -3.40
N VAL A 213 12.35 4.13 -3.37
CA VAL A 213 11.63 3.60 -4.53
C VAL A 213 10.14 3.81 -4.33
N ASP A 214 9.44 4.45 -5.26
CA ASP A 214 7.98 4.52 -5.22
C ASP A 214 7.41 3.10 -5.41
N VAL A 215 6.33 2.81 -4.67
CA VAL A 215 5.67 1.49 -4.64
C VAL A 215 5.42 0.90 -6.04
N PRO A 216 4.87 1.64 -7.03
CA PRO A 216 4.61 1.07 -8.37
C PRO A 216 5.89 0.73 -9.16
N TRP A 217 7.05 1.26 -8.77
CA TRP A 217 8.32 0.94 -9.44
C TRP A 217 8.86 -0.42 -9.00
N LEU A 218 8.43 -0.95 -7.85
CA LEU A 218 8.93 -2.21 -7.30
C LEU A 218 8.76 -3.39 -8.25
N GLY A 219 7.68 -3.44 -9.02
CA GLY A 219 7.48 -4.50 -10.00
C GLY A 219 8.56 -4.52 -11.09
N ARG A 220 8.97 -3.34 -11.59
CA ARG A 220 10.10 -3.23 -12.51
C ARG A 220 11.40 -3.65 -11.85
N MET A 221 11.65 -3.17 -10.63
CA MET A 221 12.89 -3.48 -9.91
C MET A 221 13.01 -4.95 -9.56
N ALA A 222 11.88 -5.62 -9.30
CA ALA A 222 11.77 -7.05 -9.11
C ALA A 222 12.11 -7.82 -10.39
N MET A 223 11.54 -7.40 -11.53
CA MET A 223 11.82 -7.97 -12.86
C MET A 223 13.30 -7.82 -13.24
N GLU A 224 13.85 -6.62 -13.10
CA GLU A 224 15.27 -6.32 -13.39
C GLU A 224 16.22 -6.87 -12.31
N ARG A 225 15.70 -7.40 -11.19
CA ARG A 225 16.46 -7.92 -10.05
C ARG A 225 17.45 -6.89 -9.47
N SER A 226 17.13 -5.61 -9.55
CA SER A 226 18.03 -4.49 -9.19
C SER A 226 18.08 -4.20 -7.69
N LEU A 227 17.11 -4.67 -6.92
CA LEU A 227 17.03 -4.48 -5.46
C LEU A 227 17.32 -5.79 -4.72
N LEU A 228 17.89 -5.64 -3.52
CA LEU A 228 18.16 -6.72 -2.59
C LEU A 228 16.86 -7.11 -1.85
N PRO A 229 16.41 -8.37 -1.96
CA PRO A 229 15.28 -8.86 -1.19
C PRO A 229 15.61 -8.96 0.30
N LEU A 230 14.71 -8.47 1.14
CA LEU A 230 14.96 -8.24 2.57
C LEU A 230 14.43 -9.37 3.46
N ASP A 231 13.74 -10.37 2.92
CA ASP A 231 13.05 -11.43 3.67
C ASP A 231 13.97 -12.13 4.68
N GLY A 232 15.17 -12.52 4.25
CA GLY A 232 16.16 -13.18 5.11
C GLY A 232 16.77 -12.26 6.16
N TYR A 233 16.83 -10.94 5.91
CA TYR A 233 17.28 -9.96 6.88
C TYR A 233 16.20 -9.70 7.93
N LEU A 234 14.94 -9.59 7.52
CA LEU A 234 13.78 -9.41 8.39
C LEU A 234 13.62 -10.56 9.39
N GLN A 235 13.82 -11.82 8.95
CA GLN A 235 13.76 -12.99 9.84
C GLN A 235 14.77 -12.94 11.01
N ARG A 236 15.88 -12.21 10.85
CA ARG A 236 16.93 -12.07 11.86
C ARG A 236 16.97 -10.67 12.49
N GLY A 237 16.12 -9.77 12.01
CA GLY A 237 16.07 -8.38 12.40
C GLY A 237 15.25 -8.16 13.66
N LYS A 238 15.25 -6.92 14.10
CA LYS A 238 14.47 -6.39 15.23
C LYS A 238 13.25 -5.60 14.79
N LEU A 239 13.17 -5.25 13.50
CA LEU A 239 12.04 -4.53 12.97
C LEU A 239 10.78 -5.38 13.12
N ASN A 240 9.70 -4.80 13.66
CA ASN A 240 8.41 -5.46 13.81
C ASN A 240 7.48 -5.06 12.66
N PRO A 241 7.20 -5.93 11.67
CA PRO A 241 6.27 -5.64 10.58
C PRO A 241 4.87 -5.23 11.04
N PHE A 242 4.41 -5.77 12.17
CA PHE A 242 3.08 -5.49 12.72
C PHE A 242 2.95 -4.13 13.38
N ASP A 243 4.06 -3.43 13.58
CA ASP A 243 4.02 -2.05 14.03
C ASP A 243 3.71 -1.09 12.87
N PHE A 244 3.88 -1.51 11.62
CA PHE A 244 3.51 -0.72 10.46
C PHE A 244 2.03 -0.87 10.11
N PHE A 245 1.45 0.18 9.54
CA PHE A 245 0.14 0.08 8.89
C PHE A 245 0.17 -1.03 7.84
N ALA A 246 -0.81 -1.93 7.87
CA ALA A 246 -0.75 -3.18 7.09
C ALA A 246 -0.67 -2.90 5.59
N ALA A 247 -1.40 -1.89 5.12
CA ALA A 247 -1.37 -1.48 3.72
C ALA A 247 0.01 -0.90 3.33
N ALA A 248 0.64 -0.11 4.20
CA ALA A 248 1.97 0.43 3.97
C ALA A 248 3.06 -0.67 3.96
N TRP A 249 2.99 -1.64 4.87
CA TRP A 249 3.92 -2.77 4.86
C TRP A 249 3.76 -3.61 3.59
N SER A 250 2.51 -3.93 3.23
CA SER A 250 2.21 -4.72 2.03
C SER A 250 2.64 -4.04 0.73
N SER A 251 2.63 -2.71 0.67
CA SER A 251 3.01 -1.97 -0.53
C SER A 251 4.49 -2.08 -0.86
N ALA A 252 5.32 -2.52 0.09
CA ALA A 252 6.75 -2.75 -0.12
C ALA A 252 7.07 -4.15 -0.69
N HIS A 253 6.04 -4.92 -1.07
CA HIS A 253 6.19 -6.23 -1.68
C HIS A 253 6.04 -6.19 -3.20
N SER A 254 6.68 -7.15 -3.86
CA SER A 254 6.41 -7.50 -5.25
C SER A 254 6.72 -8.98 -5.45
N GLN A 255 5.81 -9.74 -6.08
CA GLN A 255 5.96 -11.18 -6.30
C GLN A 255 6.23 -11.95 -4.98
N GLY A 256 5.46 -11.62 -3.93
CA GLY A 256 5.59 -12.27 -2.62
C GLY A 256 6.90 -12.02 -1.86
N ARG A 257 7.73 -11.05 -2.28
CA ARG A 257 9.01 -10.72 -1.63
C ARG A 257 9.02 -9.30 -1.09
N GLN A 258 9.60 -9.09 0.09
CA GLN A 258 9.86 -7.76 0.61
C GLN A 258 11.08 -7.13 -0.08
N LEU A 259 10.88 -6.04 -0.82
CA LEU A 259 11.97 -5.35 -1.55
C LEU A 259 12.40 -4.03 -0.92
N GLY A 260 11.68 -3.54 0.08
CA GLY A 260 12.03 -2.33 0.80
C GLY A 260 11.32 -2.25 2.15
N ILE A 261 11.63 -1.22 2.94
CA ILE A 261 10.92 -0.90 4.18
C ILE A 261 10.15 0.40 3.98
N PRO A 262 8.86 0.50 4.38
CA PRO A 262 8.09 1.73 4.23
C PRO A 262 8.81 2.92 4.87
N ALA A 263 9.03 3.98 4.09
CA ALA A 263 9.77 5.15 4.51
C ALA A 263 8.88 6.40 4.59
N SER A 264 7.98 6.55 3.62
CA SER A 264 7.09 7.69 3.50
C SER A 264 5.73 7.24 2.94
N PRO A 265 5.02 6.33 3.60
CA PRO A 265 3.70 5.90 3.14
C PRO A 265 2.71 7.07 3.16
N THR A 266 1.91 7.16 2.10
CA THR A 266 0.94 8.23 1.88
C THR A 266 -0.33 7.66 1.27
N ALA A 267 -1.48 8.26 1.56
CA ALA A 267 -2.72 7.99 0.82
C ALA A 267 -3.05 9.19 -0.06
N GLU A 268 -3.60 8.95 -1.25
CA GLU A 268 -4.20 10.04 -2.01
C GLU A 268 -5.65 10.23 -1.56
N LEU A 269 -5.99 11.46 -1.20
CA LEU A 269 -7.24 11.82 -0.56
C LEU A 269 -7.96 12.89 -1.38
N LEU A 270 -9.28 12.93 -1.27
CA LEU A 270 -10.04 14.12 -1.62
C LEU A 270 -10.00 15.08 -0.42
N LEU A 271 -9.35 16.22 -0.62
CA LEU A 271 -9.34 17.33 0.32
C LEU A 271 -10.48 18.29 -0.01
N TYR A 272 -11.08 18.87 1.03
CA TYR A 272 -12.09 19.91 0.88
C TYR A 272 -11.91 21.02 1.91
N ARG A 273 -12.34 22.23 1.57
CA ARG A 273 -12.28 23.42 2.45
C ARG A 273 -13.52 23.49 3.35
N LYS A 274 -13.38 23.09 4.61
CA LYS A 274 -14.49 23.04 5.60
C LYS A 274 -15.20 24.39 5.70
N ASP A 275 -14.44 25.47 5.77
CA ASP A 275 -14.95 26.84 5.85
C ASP A 275 -15.76 27.26 4.62
N ILE A 276 -15.36 26.83 3.42
CA ILE A 276 -16.10 27.11 2.18
C ILE A 276 -17.38 26.26 2.12
N PHE A 277 -17.29 24.98 2.51
CA PHE A 277 -18.44 24.07 2.56
C PHE A 277 -19.50 24.54 3.55
N GLU A 278 -19.09 24.87 4.78
CA GLU A 278 -19.96 25.40 5.83
C GLU A 278 -20.64 26.69 5.40
N LYS A 279 -19.89 27.62 4.79
CA LYS A 279 -20.44 28.88 4.26
C LYS A 279 -21.53 28.68 3.21
N HIS A 280 -21.49 27.60 2.44
CA HIS A 280 -22.50 27.29 1.42
C HIS A 280 -23.56 26.31 1.92
N GLY A 281 -23.47 25.81 3.16
CA GLY A 281 -24.36 24.79 3.69
C GLY A 281 -24.30 23.47 2.91
N ILE A 282 -23.11 23.10 2.42
CA ILE A 282 -22.87 21.88 1.63
C ILE A 282 -22.20 20.85 2.54
N ASP A 283 -22.73 19.62 2.54
CA ASP A 283 -22.12 18.50 3.25
C ASP A 283 -20.88 17.97 2.50
N PRO A 284 -19.89 17.38 3.21
CA PRO A 284 -18.74 16.74 2.58
C PRO A 284 -19.17 15.66 1.56
N PRO A 285 -18.57 15.61 0.36
CA PRO A 285 -19.08 14.74 -0.72
C PRO A 285 -18.71 13.26 -0.51
N GLU A 286 -19.70 12.38 -0.49
CA GLU A 286 -19.49 10.93 -0.31
C GLU A 286 -19.49 10.13 -1.62
N THR A 287 -19.91 10.75 -2.72
CA THR A 287 -19.95 10.14 -4.06
C THR A 287 -19.33 11.04 -5.12
N ALA A 288 -18.84 10.47 -6.22
CA ALA A 288 -18.32 11.23 -7.36
C ALA A 288 -19.32 12.29 -7.87
N GLN A 289 -20.61 11.94 -7.92
CA GLN A 289 -21.64 12.89 -8.31
C GLN A 289 -21.78 14.06 -7.32
N SER A 290 -21.67 13.79 -6.02
CA SER A 290 -21.70 14.85 -5.00
C SER A 290 -20.45 15.75 -5.06
N VAL A 291 -19.29 15.21 -5.46
CA VAL A 291 -18.09 16.03 -5.74
C VAL A 291 -18.37 17.00 -6.87
N LEU A 292 -18.92 16.54 -8.00
CA LEU A 292 -19.27 17.42 -9.13
C LEU A 292 -20.27 18.49 -8.73
N SER A 293 -21.33 18.13 -8.00
CA SER A 293 -22.34 19.06 -7.53
C SER A 293 -21.74 20.14 -6.61
N ALA A 294 -20.91 19.74 -5.65
CA ALA A 294 -20.21 20.66 -4.76
C ALA A 294 -19.25 21.57 -5.56
N ALA A 295 -18.46 21.00 -6.48
CA ALA A 295 -17.52 21.74 -7.31
C ALA A 295 -18.22 22.80 -8.16
N ARG A 296 -19.32 22.43 -8.84
CA ARG A 296 -20.15 23.35 -9.64
C ARG A 296 -20.73 24.47 -8.77
N ALA A 297 -21.22 24.15 -7.57
CA ALA A 297 -21.77 25.14 -6.65
C ALA A 297 -20.73 26.20 -6.23
N MET A 298 -19.45 25.83 -6.12
CA MET A 298 -18.36 26.71 -5.67
C MET A 298 -17.49 27.29 -6.81
N HIS A 299 -17.69 26.85 -8.05
CA HIS A 299 -16.93 27.32 -9.20
C HIS A 299 -17.36 28.75 -9.61
N ARG A 300 -16.47 29.73 -9.44
CA ARG A 300 -16.68 31.16 -9.74
C ARG A 300 -15.44 31.73 -10.48
N PRO A 301 -15.24 31.37 -11.75
CA PRO A 301 -14.02 31.69 -12.50
C PRO A 301 -13.79 33.20 -12.64
N ALA A 302 -14.86 34.00 -12.73
CA ALA A 302 -14.79 35.47 -12.73
C ALA A 302 -14.18 36.07 -11.44
N ARG A 303 -14.07 35.29 -10.37
CA ARG A 303 -13.43 35.67 -9.10
C ARG A 303 -12.12 34.91 -8.84
N GLY A 304 -11.60 34.20 -9.83
CA GLY A 304 -10.43 33.33 -9.67
C GLY A 304 -10.63 32.20 -8.65
N LYS A 305 -11.88 31.75 -8.46
CA LYS A 305 -12.22 30.63 -7.57
C LYS A 305 -12.78 29.47 -8.38
N TYR A 306 -12.29 28.27 -8.15
CA TYR A 306 -12.62 27.06 -8.90
C TYR A 306 -13.11 25.96 -7.97
N GLY A 307 -13.83 24.98 -8.52
CA GLY A 307 -14.43 23.92 -7.71
C GLY A 307 -13.38 22.96 -7.17
N ILE A 308 -12.45 22.53 -8.02
CA ILE A 308 -11.49 21.46 -7.70
C ILE A 308 -10.22 21.54 -8.53
N ALA A 309 -9.08 21.11 -7.98
CA ALA A 309 -7.84 20.86 -8.71
C ALA A 309 -7.37 19.41 -8.55
N TRP A 310 -6.69 18.89 -9.56
CA TRP A 310 -6.25 17.50 -9.66
C TRP A 310 -5.17 17.35 -10.73
N ASN A 311 -4.51 16.18 -10.80
CA ASN A 311 -3.50 15.92 -11.81
C ASN A 311 -4.16 15.62 -13.15
N ALA A 312 -3.97 16.50 -14.12
CA ALA A 312 -4.58 16.41 -15.44
C ALA A 312 -3.57 16.54 -16.58
N GLY A 313 -2.30 16.84 -16.26
CA GLY A 313 -1.19 16.87 -17.20
C GLY A 313 -1.05 15.58 -18.01
N ARG A 314 -0.82 15.72 -19.30
CA ARG A 314 -0.68 14.60 -20.25
C ARG A 314 0.37 13.59 -19.80
N GLY A 315 0.05 12.30 -19.90
CA GLY A 315 0.96 11.22 -19.52
C GLY A 315 0.76 10.76 -18.08
N GLN A 316 1.85 10.58 -17.31
CA GLN A 316 1.74 9.95 -15.99
C GLN A 316 0.79 10.68 -15.01
N PRO A 317 0.76 12.03 -14.91
CA PRO A 317 -0.12 12.72 -13.97
C PRO A 317 -1.60 12.35 -14.18
N LEU A 318 -2.11 12.50 -15.41
CA LEU A 318 -3.50 12.15 -15.73
C LEU A 318 -3.76 10.65 -15.67
N GLY A 319 -2.82 9.84 -16.15
CA GLY A 319 -2.99 8.39 -16.16
C GLY A 319 -3.10 7.80 -14.76
N GLN A 320 -2.37 8.38 -13.81
CA GLN A 320 -2.51 8.06 -12.41
C GLN A 320 -3.92 8.44 -11.90
N THR A 321 -4.38 9.68 -12.10
CA THR A 321 -5.73 10.12 -11.69
C THR A 321 -6.82 9.22 -12.27
N PHE A 322 -6.72 8.87 -13.54
CA PHE A 322 -7.71 8.02 -14.21
C PHE A 322 -7.78 6.63 -13.58
N ILE A 323 -6.65 5.97 -13.38
CA ILE A 323 -6.60 4.63 -12.77
C ILE A 323 -7.09 4.66 -11.31
N GLN A 324 -6.76 5.70 -10.55
CA GLN A 324 -7.24 5.85 -9.17
C GLN A 324 -8.76 6.13 -9.11
N THR A 325 -9.29 6.86 -10.10
CA THR A 325 -10.74 7.08 -10.26
C THR A 325 -11.45 5.77 -10.61
N MET A 326 -10.92 4.99 -11.56
CA MET A 326 -11.42 3.65 -11.87
C MET A 326 -11.43 2.75 -10.62
N ALA A 327 -10.36 2.80 -9.83
CA ALA A 327 -10.28 2.05 -8.59
C ALA A 327 -11.34 2.49 -7.56
N ALA A 328 -11.56 3.80 -7.38
CA ALA A 328 -12.66 4.30 -6.55
C ALA A 328 -14.04 3.85 -7.05
N PHE A 329 -14.15 3.54 -8.35
CA PHE A 329 -15.38 3.02 -8.97
C PHE A 329 -15.44 1.48 -9.01
N GLY A 330 -14.40 0.81 -8.51
CA GLY A 330 -14.39 -0.62 -8.22
C GLY A 330 -13.55 -1.50 -9.15
N SER A 331 -12.76 -0.93 -10.07
CA SER A 331 -12.01 -1.71 -11.07
C SER A 331 -10.51 -1.39 -11.08
N PRO A 332 -9.62 -2.41 -11.07
CA PRO A 332 -8.18 -2.24 -11.24
C PRO A 332 -7.82 -1.96 -12.71
N PRO A 333 -6.58 -1.52 -13.02
CA PRO A 333 -6.12 -1.29 -14.40
C PRO A 333 -5.74 -2.56 -15.18
N VAL A 334 -5.67 -3.71 -14.50
CA VAL A 334 -5.32 -5.03 -15.03
C VAL A 334 -6.18 -6.09 -14.33
N ASN A 335 -6.26 -7.30 -14.87
CA ASN A 335 -7.02 -8.43 -14.32
C ASN A 335 -6.46 -9.02 -13.01
N LEU A 336 -6.33 -8.20 -11.96
CA LEU A 336 -5.95 -8.69 -10.64
C LEU A 336 -6.99 -9.67 -10.09
N ARG A 337 -6.54 -10.68 -9.35
CA ARG A 337 -7.41 -11.62 -8.64
C ARG A 337 -8.17 -10.88 -7.54
N ARG A 338 -9.47 -11.15 -7.39
CA ARG A 338 -10.27 -10.57 -6.30
C ARG A 338 -9.84 -11.14 -4.96
N PHE A 339 -9.81 -10.29 -3.93
CA PHE A 339 -9.52 -10.67 -2.55
C PHE A 339 -10.34 -9.83 -1.57
N GLY A 340 -11.23 -10.47 -0.81
CA GLY A 340 -12.16 -9.78 0.09
C GLY A 340 -12.99 -8.73 -0.64
N THR A 341 -12.94 -7.47 -0.19
CA THR A 341 -13.62 -6.34 -0.83
C THR A 341 -12.76 -5.62 -1.89
N GLY A 342 -11.60 -6.16 -2.25
CA GLY A 342 -10.64 -5.55 -3.17
C GLY A 342 -9.93 -6.57 -4.05
N TYR A 343 -8.65 -6.34 -4.32
CA TYR A 343 -7.85 -7.14 -5.24
C TYR A 343 -6.47 -7.46 -4.66
N ASP A 344 -5.89 -8.56 -5.14
CA ASP A 344 -4.56 -9.02 -4.76
C ASP A 344 -3.48 -8.56 -5.75
N ASN A 345 -2.39 -8.03 -5.20
CA ASN A 345 -1.23 -7.55 -5.95
C ASN A 345 -0.27 -8.67 -6.38
N ASP A 346 -0.39 -9.86 -5.79
CA ASP A 346 0.45 -11.02 -6.12
C ASP A 346 -0.14 -11.88 -7.25
N THR A 347 -0.99 -11.30 -8.11
CA THR A 347 -1.43 -11.97 -9.34
C THR A 347 -0.21 -12.32 -10.20
N PRO A 348 -0.03 -13.59 -10.62
CA PRO A 348 1.13 -14.00 -11.42
C PRO A 348 1.27 -13.15 -12.67
N TRP A 349 2.50 -12.70 -12.95
CA TRP A 349 2.74 -11.69 -13.98
C TRP A 349 2.41 -12.19 -15.39
N GLU A 350 2.62 -13.47 -15.65
CA GLU A 350 2.26 -14.17 -16.88
C GLU A 350 0.74 -14.24 -17.13
N GLU A 351 -0.07 -14.09 -16.08
CA GLU A 351 -1.53 -14.04 -16.16
C GLU A 351 -2.05 -12.61 -16.38
N LEU A 352 -1.22 -11.58 -16.21
CA LEU A 352 -1.64 -10.19 -16.32
C LEU A 352 -2.04 -9.82 -17.74
N ARG A 353 -3.20 -9.20 -17.88
CA ARG A 353 -3.78 -8.64 -19.10
C ARG A 353 -4.26 -7.23 -18.80
N PRO A 354 -4.19 -6.32 -19.78
CA PRO A 354 -4.84 -5.03 -19.61
C PRO A 354 -6.34 -5.27 -19.44
N THR A 355 -6.94 -4.62 -18.45
CA THR A 355 -8.38 -4.71 -18.19
C THR A 355 -8.83 -3.36 -17.71
N LEU A 356 -9.02 -2.44 -18.66
CA LEU A 356 -9.66 -1.17 -18.41
C LEU A 356 -11.17 -1.41 -18.56
N ASP A 357 -11.80 -1.97 -17.52
CA ASP A 357 -13.24 -2.30 -17.52
C ASP A 357 -14.05 -1.19 -18.20
N HIS A 358 -14.73 -1.50 -19.31
CA HIS A 358 -15.20 -0.46 -20.23
C HIS A 358 -16.34 0.37 -19.62
N GLU A 359 -17.19 -0.22 -18.78
CA GLU A 359 -18.23 0.51 -18.06
C GLU A 359 -17.61 1.44 -17.01
N THR A 360 -16.76 0.90 -16.13
CA THR A 360 -16.11 1.65 -15.06
C THR A 360 -15.19 2.73 -15.61
N GLY A 361 -14.42 2.39 -16.64
CA GLY A 361 -13.48 3.28 -17.32
C GLY A 361 -14.19 4.41 -18.06
N ARG A 362 -15.35 4.13 -18.69
CA ARG A 362 -16.18 5.19 -19.28
C ARG A 362 -16.72 6.13 -18.21
N ALA A 363 -17.28 5.58 -17.13
CA ALA A 363 -17.78 6.39 -16.03
C ALA A 363 -16.67 7.27 -15.41
N ALA A 364 -15.45 6.74 -15.27
CA ALA A 364 -14.29 7.49 -14.81
C ALA A 364 -13.90 8.60 -15.80
N LEU A 365 -13.89 8.32 -17.11
CA LEU A 365 -13.62 9.31 -18.15
C LEU A 365 -14.64 10.45 -18.11
N ASP A 366 -15.93 10.13 -18.07
CA ASP A 366 -17.01 11.11 -18.02
C ASP A 366 -16.91 11.99 -16.77
N TYR A 367 -16.59 11.39 -15.61
CA TYR A 367 -16.34 12.13 -14.37
C TYR A 367 -15.16 13.10 -14.49
N LEU A 368 -14.03 12.68 -15.09
CA LEU A 368 -12.87 13.54 -15.28
C LEU A 368 -13.13 14.67 -16.29
N MET A 369 -13.88 14.40 -17.37
CA MET A 369 -14.33 15.43 -18.31
C MET A 369 -15.19 16.48 -17.60
N ASP A 370 -16.13 16.05 -16.77
CA ASP A 370 -16.96 16.95 -15.97
C ASP A 370 -16.14 17.74 -14.95
N LEU A 371 -15.17 17.12 -14.27
CA LEU A 371 -14.25 17.82 -13.37
C LEU A 371 -13.45 18.90 -14.09
N ALA A 372 -12.99 18.65 -15.32
CA ALA A 372 -12.23 19.62 -16.11
C ALA A 372 -13.01 20.93 -16.30
N THR A 373 -14.34 20.87 -16.47
CA THR A 373 -15.20 22.06 -16.64
C THR A 373 -15.29 22.97 -15.41
N VAL A 374 -14.99 22.43 -14.22
CA VAL A 374 -15.05 23.16 -12.93
C VAL A 374 -13.67 23.40 -12.32
N SER A 375 -12.61 23.13 -13.08
CA SER A 375 -11.21 23.26 -12.66
C SER A 375 -10.58 24.59 -13.12
N PRO A 376 -9.38 24.96 -12.61
CA PRO A 376 -8.65 26.14 -13.09
C PRO A 376 -8.30 26.08 -14.59
N PRO A 377 -8.11 27.23 -15.29
CA PRO A 377 -7.82 27.27 -16.73
C PRO A 377 -6.61 26.45 -17.17
N GLY A 378 -5.59 26.33 -16.32
CA GLY A 378 -4.38 25.54 -16.57
C GLY A 378 -4.49 24.06 -16.21
N ILE A 379 -5.71 23.51 -16.03
CA ILE A 379 -5.89 22.13 -15.57
C ILE A 379 -5.26 21.10 -16.51
N ALA A 380 -5.29 21.32 -17.84
CA ALA A 380 -4.79 20.36 -18.84
C ALA A 380 -3.29 20.03 -18.72
N ASP A 381 -2.52 20.89 -18.06
CA ASP A 381 -1.07 20.75 -17.82
C ASP A 381 -0.76 20.53 -16.33
N MET A 382 -1.79 20.42 -15.48
CA MET A 382 -1.64 20.39 -14.03
C MET A 382 -1.00 19.09 -13.53
N ASP A 383 0.06 19.22 -12.76
CA ASP A 383 0.75 18.13 -12.08
C ASP A 383 0.60 18.24 -10.55
N TRP A 384 1.34 17.39 -9.82
CA TRP A 384 1.31 17.35 -8.37
C TRP A 384 1.64 18.70 -7.73
N THR A 385 2.64 19.42 -8.27
CA THR A 385 3.06 20.72 -7.74
C THR A 385 1.99 21.79 -7.99
N GLY A 386 1.43 21.80 -9.20
CA GLY A 386 0.39 22.73 -9.60
C GLY A 386 -0.86 22.63 -8.73
N ARG A 387 -1.37 21.41 -8.51
CA ARG A 387 -2.60 21.20 -7.72
C ARG A 387 -2.41 21.58 -6.24
N THR A 388 -1.25 21.25 -5.64
CA THR A 388 -0.94 21.63 -4.25
C THR A 388 -0.94 23.16 -4.12
N ARG A 389 -0.29 23.86 -5.06
CA ARG A 389 -0.23 25.33 -5.06
C ARG A 389 -1.63 25.94 -5.14
N CYS A 390 -2.48 25.48 -6.05
CA CYS A 390 -3.84 26.01 -6.19
C CYS A 390 -4.65 25.86 -4.89
N TYR A 391 -4.55 24.71 -4.22
CA TYR A 391 -5.24 24.49 -2.94
C TYR A 391 -4.65 25.35 -1.82
N ARG A 392 -3.32 25.39 -1.67
CA ARG A 392 -2.61 26.21 -0.67
C ARG A 392 -2.93 27.70 -0.81
N ASN A 393 -3.07 28.21 -2.03
CA ASN A 393 -3.40 29.61 -2.31
C ASN A 393 -4.90 29.91 -2.14
N GLY A 394 -5.74 28.90 -1.86
CA GLY A 394 -7.18 29.05 -1.74
C GLY A 394 -7.89 29.35 -3.06
N GLU A 395 -7.31 28.95 -4.20
CA GLU A 395 -7.91 29.11 -5.53
C GLU A 395 -9.03 28.08 -5.77
N VAL A 396 -8.95 26.92 -5.12
CA VAL A 396 -9.92 25.81 -5.29
C VAL A 396 -10.58 25.43 -3.95
N ALA A 397 -11.83 24.96 -4.01
CA ALA A 397 -12.55 24.49 -2.82
C ALA A 397 -12.23 23.03 -2.45
N MET A 398 -11.84 22.22 -3.43
CA MET A 398 -11.42 20.83 -3.27
C MET A 398 -10.11 20.55 -4.01
N CYS A 399 -9.40 19.50 -3.61
CA CYS A 399 -8.21 19.02 -4.31
C CYS A 399 -8.03 17.52 -4.07
N TYR A 400 -7.72 16.75 -5.11
CA TYR A 400 -7.15 15.42 -4.91
C TYR A 400 -5.67 15.59 -4.57
N GLU A 401 -5.20 15.06 -3.44
CA GLU A 401 -3.82 15.29 -2.97
C GLU A 401 -3.28 14.14 -2.12
N TRP A 402 -1.97 13.94 -2.17
CA TRP A 402 -1.24 13.04 -1.29
C TRP A 402 -1.17 13.59 0.13
N SER A 403 -1.51 12.74 1.11
CA SER A 403 -1.51 13.09 2.54
C SER A 403 -0.20 13.71 3.05
N THR A 404 0.95 13.30 2.52
CA THR A 404 2.27 13.86 2.86
C THR A 404 2.42 15.34 2.48
N ASN A 405 1.77 15.78 1.40
CA ASN A 405 1.81 17.16 0.92
C ASN A 405 0.95 18.12 1.75
N THR A 406 0.09 17.60 2.64
CA THR A 406 -0.79 18.43 3.48
C THR A 406 -0.01 19.36 4.41
N SER A 407 1.18 18.94 4.82
CA SER A 407 2.12 19.74 5.61
C SER A 407 2.48 21.09 4.95
N GLN A 408 2.42 21.19 3.61
CA GLN A 408 2.77 22.40 2.87
C GLN A 408 1.74 23.53 3.01
N PHE A 409 0.53 23.25 3.49
CA PHE A 409 -0.51 24.25 3.71
C PHE A 409 -1.11 24.20 5.12
N GLU A 410 -1.16 23.02 5.76
CA GLU A 410 -1.54 22.93 7.17
C GLU A 410 -0.48 23.56 8.08
N GLY A 411 0.81 23.40 7.73
CA GLY A 411 1.95 23.97 8.45
C GLY A 411 2.24 25.44 8.14
N ASP A 412 1.48 26.07 7.24
CA ASP A 412 1.62 27.48 6.88
C ASP A 412 0.40 28.27 7.37
N PRO A 413 0.50 29.00 8.49
CA PRO A 413 -0.61 29.80 9.02
C PRO A 413 -1.12 30.89 8.06
N ALA A 414 -0.33 31.28 7.05
CA ALA A 414 -0.77 32.23 6.03
C ALA A 414 -1.62 31.55 4.94
N SER A 415 -1.58 30.23 4.83
CA SER A 415 -2.43 29.49 3.90
C SER A 415 -3.88 29.54 4.37
N PRO A 416 -4.84 29.92 3.49
CA PRO A 416 -6.25 29.83 3.81
C PRO A 416 -6.73 28.41 4.15
N ALA A 417 -5.98 27.37 3.78
CA ALA A 417 -6.30 25.97 4.07
C ALA A 417 -5.86 25.53 5.47
N SER A 418 -4.95 26.25 6.13
CA SER A 418 -4.45 25.88 7.47
C SER A 418 -5.60 25.79 8.48
N GLY A 419 -5.73 24.62 9.13
CA GLY A 419 -6.82 24.30 10.06
C GLY A 419 -8.20 24.08 9.42
N ASN A 420 -8.34 24.36 8.13
CA ASN A 420 -9.60 24.40 7.39
C ASN A 420 -9.77 23.25 6.40
N THR A 421 -8.82 22.31 6.31
CA THR A 421 -8.94 21.15 5.45
C THR A 421 -9.71 20.01 6.12
N GLY A 422 -10.64 19.43 5.36
CA GLY A 422 -11.25 18.14 5.64
C GLY A 422 -10.73 17.09 4.65
N TYR A 423 -10.79 15.83 5.07
CA TYR A 423 -10.13 14.71 4.41
C TYR A 423 -11.14 13.61 4.12
N LEU A 424 -11.20 13.15 2.89
CA LEU A 424 -12.06 12.07 2.43
C LEU A 424 -11.25 11.10 1.59
N VAL A 425 -11.69 9.85 1.53
CA VAL A 425 -11.19 8.94 0.48
C VAL A 425 -11.69 9.40 -0.88
N HIS A 426 -11.10 8.88 -1.97
CA HIS A 426 -11.68 9.10 -3.30
C HIS A 426 -13.13 8.60 -3.31
N PRO A 427 -14.12 9.48 -3.57
CA PRO A 427 -15.51 9.07 -3.54
C PRO A 427 -15.82 8.09 -4.67
N GLY A 428 -16.54 7.03 -4.33
CA GLY A 428 -17.00 6.05 -5.30
C GLY A 428 -18.29 6.47 -6.00
N ARG A 429 -18.88 5.55 -6.78
CA ARG A 429 -20.20 5.75 -7.41
C ARG A 429 -21.34 5.74 -6.38
N GLN A 430 -21.14 5.04 -5.25
CA GLN A 430 -22.11 4.91 -4.17
C GLN A 430 -21.49 5.36 -2.84
N PRO A 431 -22.30 5.86 -1.88
CA PRO A 431 -21.81 6.19 -0.55
C PRO A 431 -21.08 5.00 0.09
N GLY A 432 -19.90 5.26 0.65
CA GLY A 432 -19.07 4.23 1.30
C GLY A 432 -18.32 3.29 0.37
N SER A 433 -18.54 3.32 -0.95
CA SER A 433 -17.82 2.44 -1.90
C SER A 433 -16.43 2.97 -2.30
N GLY A 434 -16.09 4.19 -1.89
CA GLY A 434 -14.83 4.85 -2.24
C GLY A 434 -13.61 4.21 -1.57
N VAL A 435 -12.50 4.15 -2.32
CA VAL A 435 -11.20 3.68 -1.86
C VAL A 435 -10.12 4.67 -2.25
N SER A 436 -9.09 4.80 -1.43
CA SER A 436 -7.91 5.63 -1.71
C SER A 436 -6.68 4.78 -1.95
N PRO A 437 -5.88 5.11 -2.97
CA PRO A 437 -4.64 4.43 -3.23
C PRO A 437 -3.63 4.75 -2.13
N MET A 438 -3.05 3.71 -1.56
CA MET A 438 -1.80 3.82 -0.81
C MET A 438 -0.65 4.00 -1.78
N GLY A 439 0.32 4.79 -1.37
CA GLY A 439 1.54 5.07 -2.10
C GLY A 439 2.66 5.49 -1.18
N GLY A 440 3.63 6.16 -1.77
CA GLY A 440 4.81 6.63 -1.07
C GLY A 440 6.02 5.79 -1.37
N PHE A 441 7.09 6.11 -0.68
CA PHE A 441 8.40 5.56 -0.96
C PHE A 441 8.79 4.52 0.08
N VAL A 442 9.49 3.49 -0.39
CA VAL A 442 10.16 2.50 0.45
C VAL A 442 11.66 2.71 0.36
N TYR A 443 12.36 2.56 1.47
CA TYR A 443 13.80 2.44 1.45
C TYR A 443 14.18 1.05 0.95
N ALA A 444 14.95 0.96 -0.12
CA ALA A 444 15.45 -0.29 -0.69
C ALA A 444 16.97 -0.28 -0.79
N ILE A 445 17.58 -1.46 -0.75
CA ILE A 445 19.03 -1.65 -0.87
C ILE A 445 19.33 -2.12 -2.30
N PRO A 446 20.16 -1.41 -3.09
CA PRO A 446 20.60 -1.88 -4.40
C PRO A 446 21.33 -3.23 -4.31
N ARG A 447 21.02 -4.16 -5.23
CA ARG A 447 21.58 -5.52 -5.24
C ARG A 447 23.07 -5.55 -5.60
N ASN A 448 23.52 -4.61 -6.43
CA ASN A 448 24.89 -4.47 -6.92
C ASN A 448 25.85 -3.79 -5.90
N LEU A 449 25.53 -3.87 -4.61
CA LEU A 449 26.46 -3.59 -3.51
C LEU A 449 27.23 -4.86 -3.11
N PRO A 450 28.50 -4.74 -2.66
CA PRO A 450 29.21 -5.85 -2.02
C PRO A 450 28.43 -6.45 -0.83
N GLN A 451 28.45 -7.77 -0.68
CA GLN A 451 27.61 -8.46 0.33
C GLN A 451 27.91 -8.06 1.78
N ASP A 452 29.17 -7.77 2.09
CA ASP A 452 29.61 -7.24 3.36
C ASP A 452 29.02 -5.84 3.62
N ARG A 453 29.04 -4.98 2.61
CA ARG A 453 28.40 -3.66 2.69
C ARG A 453 26.89 -3.80 2.87
N GLN A 454 26.21 -4.67 2.11
CA GLN A 454 24.76 -4.91 2.25
C GLN A 454 24.34 -5.23 3.70
N ARG A 455 25.14 -6.00 4.44
CA ARG A 455 24.85 -6.32 5.85
C ARG A 455 24.89 -5.08 6.75
N GLU A 456 25.86 -4.21 6.55
CA GLU A 456 25.97 -2.96 7.31
C GLU A 456 24.89 -1.95 6.89
N ILE A 457 24.53 -1.91 5.61
CA ILE A 457 23.40 -1.10 5.12
C ILE A 457 22.07 -1.58 5.71
N TRP A 458 21.85 -2.89 5.82
CA TRP A 458 20.67 -3.40 6.51
C TRP A 458 20.57 -2.89 7.96
N ARG A 459 21.68 -2.85 8.70
CA ARG A 459 21.70 -2.31 10.07
C ARG A 459 21.33 -0.83 10.11
N ALA A 460 21.84 -0.04 9.17
CA ALA A 460 21.49 1.37 9.04
C ALA A 460 20.01 1.55 8.67
N LEU A 461 19.50 0.73 7.75
CA LEU A 461 18.12 0.74 7.29
C LEU A 461 17.13 0.35 8.41
N GLU A 462 17.42 -0.72 9.14
CA GLU A 462 16.62 -1.16 10.30
C GLU A 462 16.55 -0.07 11.37
N TRP A 463 17.66 0.64 11.60
CA TRP A 463 17.69 1.78 12.52
C TRP A 463 16.88 2.97 11.98
N LEU A 464 17.04 3.33 10.71
CA LEU A 464 16.28 4.43 10.08
C LEU A 464 14.77 4.21 10.13
N ALA A 465 14.33 2.94 10.05
CA ALA A 465 12.92 2.55 10.10
C ALA A 465 12.41 2.25 11.53
N SER A 466 13.22 2.51 12.57
CA SER A 466 12.83 2.25 13.96
C SER A 466 11.81 3.27 14.49
N PRO A 467 10.96 2.88 15.46
CA PRO A 467 10.03 3.79 16.13
C PRO A 467 10.72 5.03 16.71
N GLU A 468 11.91 4.88 17.29
CA GLU A 468 12.67 5.98 17.87
C GLU A 468 13.06 7.02 16.81
N VAL A 469 13.56 6.58 15.65
CA VAL A 469 13.94 7.49 14.55
C VAL A 469 12.71 8.11 13.91
N THR A 470 11.66 7.33 13.69
CA THR A 470 10.39 7.88 13.17
C THR A 470 9.81 8.94 14.10
N LYS A 471 9.74 8.69 15.41
CA LYS A 471 9.33 9.70 16.41
C LYS A 471 10.22 10.93 16.36
N TYR A 472 11.54 10.74 16.30
CA TYR A 472 12.50 11.85 16.27
C TYR A 472 12.33 12.74 15.04
N LEU A 473 12.19 12.16 13.85
CA LEU A 473 11.92 12.91 12.62
C LEU A 473 10.58 13.67 12.72
N MET A 474 9.55 13.05 13.32
CA MET A 474 8.24 13.69 13.48
C MET A 474 8.28 14.90 14.42
N LEU A 475 8.97 14.79 15.56
CA LEU A 475 9.16 15.92 16.48
C LEU A 475 9.93 17.08 15.83
N ASN A 476 10.65 16.82 14.74
CA ASN A 476 11.39 17.81 13.95
C ASN A 476 10.71 18.16 12.62
N GLY A 477 9.41 17.87 12.49
CA GLY A 477 8.57 18.38 11.40
C GLY A 477 8.28 17.39 10.26
N SER A 478 8.66 16.12 10.37
CA SER A 478 8.28 15.10 9.39
C SER A 478 6.79 14.73 9.53
N PRO A 479 6.01 14.68 8.42
CA PRO A 479 4.60 14.28 8.47
C PRO A 479 4.36 12.76 8.59
N ALA A 480 5.41 11.94 8.62
CA ALA A 480 5.31 10.48 8.50
C ALA A 480 4.92 9.76 9.81
N LYS A 481 3.62 9.46 10.00
CA LYS A 481 3.11 8.66 11.15
C LYS A 481 2.54 7.31 10.71
N PHE A 482 3.40 6.34 10.45
CA PHE A 482 2.98 5.03 9.92
C PHE A 482 3.25 3.83 10.82
N LEU A 483 3.84 4.10 11.99
CA LEU A 483 4.02 3.12 13.04
C LEU A 483 2.91 3.29 14.08
N HIS A 484 2.26 2.18 14.45
CA HIS A 484 1.21 2.14 15.45
C HIS A 484 1.74 2.57 16.82
N SER A 485 2.95 2.12 17.19
CA SER A 485 3.64 2.52 18.43
C SER A 485 3.87 4.02 18.51
N VAL A 486 4.44 4.62 17.46
CA VAL A 486 4.72 6.07 17.39
C VAL A 486 3.43 6.88 17.39
N SER A 487 2.37 6.36 16.74
CA SER A 487 1.06 7.02 16.73
C SER A 487 0.36 6.98 18.10
N ALA A 488 0.69 6.00 18.95
CA ALA A 488 0.14 5.85 20.29
C ALA A 488 0.99 6.56 21.38
N ASP A 489 2.17 7.07 21.04
CA ASP A 489 3.06 7.75 21.96
C ASP A 489 2.48 9.11 22.40
N PRO A 490 2.38 9.39 23.72
CA PRO A 490 1.76 10.63 24.21
C PRO A 490 2.60 11.89 23.96
N ASP A 491 3.92 11.78 23.75
CA ASP A 491 4.78 12.93 23.42
C ASP A 491 4.67 13.32 21.94
N VAL A 492 4.15 12.41 21.12
CA VAL A 492 3.92 12.69 19.71
C VAL A 492 2.70 13.62 19.64
N PRO A 493 2.84 14.84 19.09
CA PRO A 493 1.73 15.78 18.99
C PRO A 493 0.53 15.10 18.35
N GLU A 494 -0.66 15.38 18.86
CA GLU A 494 -1.92 14.77 18.40
C GLU A 494 -1.91 14.70 16.86
N ALA A 495 -2.10 13.50 16.30
CA ALA A 495 -1.80 13.24 14.89
C ALA A 495 -2.33 14.34 13.97
N ALA A 496 -1.52 14.81 13.01
CA ALA A 496 -1.97 15.79 12.02
C ALA A 496 -3.33 15.35 11.46
N PRO A 497 -4.30 16.24 11.22
CA PRO A 497 -5.66 15.87 10.83
C PRO A 497 -5.73 14.84 9.70
N ALA A 498 -4.85 14.96 8.69
CA ALA A 498 -4.69 13.99 7.60
C ALA A 498 -4.40 12.56 8.09
N MET A 499 -3.52 12.40 9.08
CA MET A 499 -3.14 11.10 9.63
C MET A 499 -4.27 10.45 10.44
N ARG A 500 -5.07 11.22 11.17
CA ARG A 500 -6.26 10.68 11.85
C ARG A 500 -7.27 10.17 10.84
N ALA A 501 -7.46 10.90 9.75
CA ALA A 501 -8.31 10.48 8.66
C ALA A 501 -7.80 9.17 8.03
N MET A 502 -6.51 9.09 7.71
CA MET A 502 -5.90 7.85 7.20
C MET A 502 -6.09 6.66 8.13
N ALA A 503 -5.82 6.81 9.42
CA ALA A 503 -6.02 5.72 10.39
C ALA A 503 -7.51 5.28 10.45
N ALA A 504 -8.45 6.22 10.31
CA ALA A 504 -9.88 5.88 10.22
C ALA A 504 -10.22 5.13 8.91
N PHE A 505 -9.62 5.53 7.78
CA PHE A 505 -9.81 4.87 6.49
C PHE A 505 -9.18 3.47 6.46
N GLU A 506 -8.03 3.27 7.08
CA GLU A 506 -7.38 1.97 7.23
C GLU A 506 -8.29 1.00 8.00
N ARG A 507 -8.85 1.43 9.15
CA ARG A 507 -9.79 0.62 9.94
C ARG A 507 -11.03 0.21 9.17
N ARG A 508 -11.44 1.02 8.18
CA ARG A 508 -12.59 0.75 7.28
C ARG A 508 -12.19 -0.01 6.01
N ASN A 509 -10.92 -0.41 5.88
CA ASN A 509 -10.37 -1.06 4.70
C ASN A 509 -10.54 -0.22 3.41
N GLN A 510 -10.48 1.11 3.53
CA GLN A 510 -10.63 2.03 2.40
C GLN A 510 -9.29 2.52 1.85
N LEU A 511 -8.18 2.17 2.48
CA LEU A 511 -6.82 2.39 1.95
C LEU A 511 -6.34 1.12 1.26
N GLN A 512 -6.02 1.21 -0.03
CA GLN A 512 -5.81 0.05 -0.90
C GLN A 512 -4.53 0.20 -1.73
N THR A 513 -3.80 -0.89 -1.95
CA THR A 513 -2.56 -0.92 -2.74
C THR A 513 -2.78 -1.33 -4.19
N TRP A 514 -3.82 -2.12 -4.45
CA TRP A 514 -4.20 -2.59 -5.79
C TRP A 514 -4.61 -1.55 -6.83
N PRO A 515 -4.95 -0.28 -6.50
CA PRO A 515 -5.16 0.74 -7.52
C PRO A 515 -3.90 1.00 -8.37
N ARG A 516 -2.71 0.84 -7.79
CA ARG A 516 -1.42 0.99 -8.48
C ARG A 516 -0.54 -0.20 -8.12
N PRO A 517 -0.85 -1.39 -8.66
CA PRO A 517 -0.20 -2.62 -8.25
C PRO A 517 1.30 -2.56 -8.58
N PRO A 518 2.18 -3.14 -7.74
CA PRO A 518 3.62 -3.16 -7.96
C PRO A 518 4.01 -4.20 -9.03
N ILE A 519 3.49 -4.04 -10.24
CA ILE A 519 3.75 -4.90 -11.39
C ILE A 519 4.76 -4.25 -12.35
N PRO A 520 5.48 -5.04 -13.18
CA PRO A 520 6.31 -4.50 -14.23
C PRO A 520 5.50 -3.59 -15.15
N PHE A 521 6.15 -2.56 -15.66
CA PHE A 521 5.57 -1.58 -16.59
C PHE A 521 4.42 -0.73 -16.06
N MET A 522 4.08 -0.75 -14.76
CA MET A 522 2.99 0.08 -14.20
C MET A 522 3.15 1.58 -14.52
N ALA A 523 4.38 2.11 -14.48
CA ALA A 523 4.67 3.48 -14.91
C ALA A 523 4.37 3.73 -16.41
N SER A 524 4.70 2.76 -17.27
CA SER A 524 4.37 2.81 -18.70
C SER A 524 2.86 2.71 -18.94
N ILE A 525 2.15 1.88 -18.17
CA ILE A 525 0.68 1.76 -18.20
C ILE A 525 0.04 3.11 -17.88
N MET A 526 0.41 3.72 -16.75
CA MET A 526 -0.08 5.07 -16.39
C MET A 526 0.21 6.08 -17.49
N ARG A 527 1.44 6.11 -18.01
CA ARG A 527 1.80 7.04 -19.10
C ARG A 527 0.97 6.83 -20.36
N ILE A 528 0.71 5.59 -20.78
CA ILE A 528 -0.10 5.27 -21.96
C ILE A 528 -1.55 5.70 -21.75
N VAL A 529 -2.14 5.30 -20.63
CA VAL A 529 -3.53 5.64 -20.27
C VAL A 529 -3.70 7.16 -20.23
N GLY A 530 -2.80 7.87 -19.55
CA GLY A 530 -2.89 9.32 -19.46
C GLY A 530 -2.54 10.08 -20.74
N GLN A 531 -1.96 9.44 -21.75
CA GLN A 531 -1.87 10.03 -23.10
C GLN A 531 -3.21 9.89 -23.83
N GLU A 532 -3.78 8.67 -23.85
CA GLU A 532 -5.07 8.41 -24.53
C GLU A 532 -6.24 9.18 -23.91
N VAL A 533 -6.29 9.24 -22.58
CA VAL A 533 -7.32 9.98 -21.84
C VAL A 533 -7.15 11.48 -22.03
N HIS A 534 -5.92 12.00 -22.09
CA HIS A 534 -5.68 13.43 -22.33
C HIS A 534 -6.18 13.84 -23.71
N ASP A 535 -5.81 13.05 -24.72
CA ASP A 535 -6.20 13.28 -26.13
C ASP A 535 -7.73 13.16 -26.32
N ALA A 536 -8.44 12.50 -25.41
CA ALA A 536 -9.90 12.41 -25.39
C ALA A 536 -10.59 13.58 -24.67
N ILE A 537 -10.01 14.08 -23.57
CA ILE A 537 -10.59 15.21 -22.81
C ILE A 537 -10.33 16.53 -23.52
N TRP A 538 -9.10 16.74 -24.02
CA TRP A 538 -8.66 18.01 -24.61
C TRP A 538 -8.29 17.94 -26.10
N GLY A 539 -8.12 16.74 -26.64
CA GLY A 539 -7.80 16.54 -28.06
C GLY A 539 -9.02 16.31 -28.94
N THR A 540 -8.78 15.78 -30.13
CA THR A 540 -9.81 15.46 -31.12
C THR A 540 -10.13 13.96 -31.19
N ALA A 541 -9.60 13.16 -30.27
CA ALA A 541 -9.77 11.72 -30.31
C ALA A 541 -11.18 11.31 -29.91
N ASP A 542 -11.76 10.31 -30.59
CA ASP A 542 -13.06 9.78 -30.19
C ASP A 542 -12.93 9.11 -28.81
N ALA A 543 -13.73 9.62 -27.86
CA ALA A 543 -13.84 9.11 -26.49
C ALA A 543 -14.36 7.67 -26.45
N ALA A 544 -15.06 7.20 -27.49
CA ALA A 544 -15.61 5.85 -27.55
C ALA A 544 -14.56 4.74 -27.57
N ASP A 545 -13.43 4.97 -28.21
CA ASP A 545 -12.40 3.95 -28.39
C ASP A 545 -11.19 4.12 -27.48
N VAL A 546 -11.18 5.10 -26.58
CA VAL A 546 -10.04 5.44 -25.70
C VAL A 546 -9.51 4.24 -24.94
N LEU A 547 -10.40 3.48 -24.30
CA LEU A 547 -10.02 2.35 -23.47
C LEU A 547 -9.43 1.23 -24.34
N SER A 548 -10.08 0.90 -25.46
CA SER A 548 -9.57 -0.07 -26.45
C SER A 548 -8.18 0.30 -26.96
N ARG A 549 -7.95 1.58 -27.30
CA ARG A 549 -6.64 2.07 -27.76
C ARG A 549 -5.58 1.93 -26.67
N ALA A 550 -5.90 2.33 -25.44
CA ALA A 550 -5.01 2.17 -24.31
C ALA A 550 -4.67 0.69 -24.05
N GLU A 551 -5.67 -0.20 -24.03
CA GLU A 551 -5.47 -1.64 -23.85
C GLU A 551 -4.58 -2.25 -24.95
N ASN A 552 -4.80 -1.86 -26.21
CA ASN A 552 -3.98 -2.31 -27.34
C ASN A 552 -2.52 -1.85 -27.25
N ARG A 553 -2.26 -0.66 -26.69
CA ARG A 553 -0.90 -0.16 -26.44
C ARG A 553 -0.25 -0.80 -25.22
N ILE A 554 -1.03 -1.20 -24.21
CA ILE A 554 -0.53 -1.87 -23.00
C ILE A 554 -0.23 -3.35 -23.25
N ARG A 555 -1.06 -4.03 -24.05
CA ARG A 555 -1.00 -5.47 -24.28
C ARG A 555 0.41 -6.00 -24.62
N PRO A 556 1.18 -5.40 -25.56
CA PRO A 556 2.53 -5.87 -25.86
C PRO A 556 3.48 -5.83 -24.65
N LEU A 557 3.33 -4.85 -23.75
CA LEU A 557 4.16 -4.75 -22.55
C LEU A 557 3.91 -5.91 -21.58
N LEU A 558 2.64 -6.30 -21.41
CA LEU A 558 2.28 -7.42 -20.54
C LEU A 558 2.55 -8.78 -21.20
N ASP A 559 2.51 -8.86 -22.53
CA ASP A 559 2.89 -10.08 -23.25
C ASP A 559 4.38 -10.43 -23.07
N MET A 560 5.27 -9.43 -22.95
CA MET A 560 6.68 -9.64 -22.62
C MET A 560 6.90 -10.39 -21.30
N LEU A 561 5.98 -10.26 -20.33
CA LEU A 561 6.08 -10.96 -19.05
C LEU A 561 5.86 -12.46 -19.18
N LYS A 562 5.09 -12.90 -20.19
CA LYS A 562 4.88 -14.33 -20.49
C LYS A 562 6.14 -14.96 -21.07
N GLU A 563 6.82 -14.24 -21.96
CA GLU A 563 7.98 -14.74 -22.68
C GLU A 563 9.18 -14.92 -21.75
N ASP A 564 9.37 -14.02 -20.78
CA ASP A 564 10.47 -14.10 -19.81
C ASP A 564 10.26 -15.23 -18.77
N HIS A 565 9.02 -15.71 -18.61
CA HIS A 565 8.63 -16.77 -17.66
C HIS A 565 8.40 -18.13 -18.35
N ALA A 566 8.56 -18.21 -19.68
CA ALA A 566 8.56 -19.49 -20.39
C ALA A 566 9.75 -20.35 -19.92
N PRO A 567 9.57 -21.66 -19.67
CA PRO A 567 10.67 -22.53 -19.29
C PRO A 567 11.74 -22.47 -20.38
N LYS A 568 12.91 -21.91 -20.05
CA LYS A 568 14.08 -21.99 -20.92
C LYS A 568 14.47 -23.46 -20.99
N HIS A 569 14.12 -24.13 -22.09
CA HIS A 569 14.55 -25.50 -22.35
C HIS A 569 16.08 -25.55 -22.21
N PRO A 570 16.64 -26.42 -21.36
CA PRO A 570 18.08 -26.59 -21.30
C PRO A 570 18.53 -27.17 -22.64
N SER A 571 19.35 -26.41 -23.36
CA SER A 571 20.10 -26.85 -24.54
C SER A 571 21.29 -27.70 -24.14
#